data_AF-Q2H159-F1
#
_entry.id   AF-Q2H159-F1
#
_cell.length_a   1.000
_cell.length_b   1.000
_cell.length_c   1.000
_cell.angle_alpha   90.00
_cell.angle_beta   90.00
_cell.angle_gamma   90.00
#
_symmetry.space_group_name_H-M   'P 1'
#
loop_
_entity.id
_entity.type
_entity.pdbx_description
1 polymer ?
#
loop_
_entity_poly.entity_id
_entity_poly.type
_entity_poly.pdbx_seq_one_letter_code
_entity_poly.pdbx_strand_id
1 'polypeptide(L)'
;MAVGIIKSSVSSGSSSFACRATIDTNRFDDLVLALKDALGPSSGLTSDDVDVGHLTRLMRDYDSSPREWSKFAMGDESRAYTRNLVDEGNGKSNLLVLVWSPGKGSPIHDHGNAHCLMKILHGDLTETRYDFPEGETEKPMKVISEKVHKENEVAYMADELGVHRVSNQGSGFAVSLHLYTPPNVAKGGCHIFNVDTGKKSHTTERDVYFPFCIPWAPMMAEHSPVESDSVRERRNRAKSGEFSQNGNEGHSALLRVVSSNSRAKTDMAAPLKSLGEGDGCQGLIMRQKKSTEEKREE
;
A
#
# COMPACT_ATOMS: atom_id res chain seq x y z
N MET A 1 2.44 74.06 -46.81
CA MET A 1 2.76 74.81 -45.58
C MET A 1 2.09 74.11 -44.40
N ALA A 2 2.86 73.89 -43.31
CA ALA A 2 2.54 73.21 -42.03
C ALA A 2 2.31 71.67 -42.13
N VAL A 3 3.14 70.73 -41.66
CA VAL A 3 4.00 70.50 -40.46
C VAL A 3 3.24 70.03 -39.20
N GLY A 4 3.60 68.81 -38.74
CA GLY A 4 3.38 68.28 -37.38
C GLY A 4 2.18 67.32 -37.26
N ILE A 5 2.19 66.17 -36.57
CA ILE A 5 2.99 65.72 -35.42
C ILE A 5 3.01 64.18 -35.40
N ILE A 6 4.16 63.60 -35.08
CA ILE A 6 4.40 62.16 -34.83
C ILE A 6 3.89 61.83 -33.41
N LYS A 7 3.09 60.78 -33.26
CA LYS A 7 2.92 60.09 -31.96
C LYS A 7 3.16 58.59 -32.13
N SER A 8 4.31 58.18 -31.61
CA SER A 8 4.76 56.81 -31.40
C SER A 8 3.90 56.11 -30.36
N SER A 9 3.27 54.99 -30.73
CA SER A 9 2.64 54.05 -29.80
C SER A 9 3.69 53.07 -29.26
N VAL A 10 3.91 53.12 -27.95
CA VAL A 10 4.79 52.21 -27.22
C VAL A 10 4.07 50.86 -27.05
N SER A 11 4.63 49.79 -27.59
CA SER A 11 4.20 48.42 -27.34
C SER A 11 4.83 47.90 -26.05
N SER A 12 4.13 48.00 -24.92
CA SER A 12 4.50 47.29 -23.71
C SER A 12 3.88 45.89 -23.72
N GLY A 13 4.56 44.95 -24.39
CA GLY A 13 4.28 43.53 -24.27
C GLY A 13 4.69 43.05 -22.89
N SER A 14 3.74 43.05 -21.95
CA SER A 14 3.87 42.33 -20.68
C SER A 14 3.77 40.84 -20.96
N SER A 15 4.91 40.22 -21.25
CA SER A 15 5.05 38.76 -21.26
C SER A 15 5.07 38.28 -19.81
N SER A 16 3.88 38.15 -19.21
CA SER A 16 3.73 37.40 -17.98
C SER A 16 4.01 35.92 -18.28
N PHE A 17 5.25 35.50 -18.01
CA PHE A 17 5.54 34.08 -17.81
C PHE A 17 4.82 33.68 -16.51
N ALA A 18 3.55 33.33 -16.63
CA ALA A 18 2.87 32.58 -15.59
C ALA A 18 3.60 31.23 -15.51
N CYS A 19 4.47 31.08 -14.51
CA CYS A 19 4.85 29.76 -14.04
C CYS A 19 3.55 29.10 -13.58
N ARG A 20 2.94 28.31 -14.47
CA ARG A 20 1.90 27.36 -14.08
C ARG A 20 2.63 26.41 -13.16
N ALA A 21 2.51 26.65 -11.84
CA ALA A 21 2.77 25.61 -10.88
C ALA A 21 1.82 24.49 -11.28
N THR A 22 2.36 23.48 -11.95
CA THR A 22 1.67 22.20 -12.07
C THR A 22 1.43 21.79 -10.63
N ILE A 23 0.17 21.87 -10.18
CA ILE A 23 -0.22 21.14 -8.99
C ILE A 23 0.19 19.72 -9.30
N ASP A 24 1.18 19.21 -8.58
CA ASP A 24 1.67 17.86 -8.72
C ASP A 24 0.55 16.97 -8.16
N THR A 25 -0.47 16.73 -8.98
CA THR A 25 -1.62 15.92 -8.62
C THR A 25 -1.14 14.48 -8.59
N ASN A 26 -1.09 13.93 -7.39
CA ASN A 26 -0.77 12.52 -7.18
C ASN A 26 -1.85 11.67 -7.85
N ARG A 27 -1.51 10.97 -8.95
CA ARG A 27 -2.46 10.19 -9.74
C ARG A 27 -3.04 9.01 -8.97
N PHE A 28 -2.35 8.54 -7.94
CA PHE A 28 -2.88 7.53 -7.02
C PHE A 28 -4.00 8.10 -6.16
N ASP A 29 -3.85 9.32 -5.63
CA ASP A 29 -4.91 9.97 -4.86
C ASP A 29 -6.14 10.24 -5.77
N ASP A 30 -5.93 10.60 -7.04
CA ASP A 30 -7.01 10.71 -8.05
C ASP A 30 -7.72 9.37 -8.30
N LEU A 31 -6.96 8.27 -8.41
CA LEU A 31 -7.53 6.92 -8.51
C LEU A 31 -8.40 6.58 -7.29
N VAL A 32 -7.93 6.86 -6.08
CA VAL A 32 -8.67 6.59 -4.84
C VAL A 32 -10.01 7.33 -4.86
N LEU A 33 -9.99 8.62 -5.23
CA LEU A 33 -11.20 9.43 -5.35
C LEU A 33 -12.14 8.89 -6.45
N ALA A 34 -11.62 8.50 -7.60
CA ALA A 34 -12.42 7.95 -8.69
C ALA A 34 -13.08 6.62 -8.32
N LEU A 35 -12.36 5.72 -7.63
CA LEU A 35 -12.94 4.46 -7.13
C LEU A 35 -14.06 4.73 -6.12
N LYS A 36 -13.86 5.72 -5.23
CA LYS A 36 -14.86 6.11 -4.24
C LYS A 36 -16.12 6.69 -4.90
N ASP A 37 -15.95 7.56 -5.89
CA ASP A 37 -17.06 8.16 -6.65
C ASP A 37 -17.84 7.10 -7.45
N ALA A 38 -17.12 6.17 -8.10
CA ALA A 38 -17.72 5.06 -8.83
C ALA A 38 -18.58 4.14 -7.95
N LEU A 39 -18.23 4.00 -6.66
CA LEU A 39 -19.02 3.24 -5.68
C LEU A 39 -20.23 4.05 -5.13
N GLY A 40 -20.32 5.35 -5.44
CA GLY A 40 -21.45 6.24 -5.16
C GLY A 40 -21.60 6.62 -3.68
N PRO A 41 -22.78 7.10 -3.24
CA PRO A 41 -23.10 7.24 -1.81
C PRO A 41 -23.44 5.87 -1.17
N SER A 42 -23.34 5.79 0.16
CA SER A 42 -23.65 4.58 0.93
C SER A 42 -25.16 4.25 0.87
N SER A 43 -25.55 3.26 0.07
CA SER A 43 -26.95 2.78 -0.04
C SER A 43 -27.18 1.39 0.58
N GLY A 44 -26.15 0.78 1.19
CA GLY A 44 -26.19 -0.59 1.71
C GLY A 44 -24.91 -1.37 1.45
N LEU A 45 -24.92 -2.68 1.70
CA LEU A 45 -23.78 -3.61 1.57
C LEU A 45 -23.94 -4.60 0.39
N THR A 46 -24.80 -4.32 -0.58
CA THR A 46 -25.05 -5.23 -1.71
C THR A 46 -24.00 -5.03 -2.81
N SER A 47 -23.58 -6.14 -3.44
CA SER A 47 -22.66 -6.17 -4.58
C SER A 47 -23.33 -5.95 -5.93
N ASP A 48 -24.65 -6.18 -6.02
CA ASP A 48 -25.38 -6.32 -7.28
C ASP A 48 -25.33 -5.07 -8.19
N ASP A 49 -25.12 -3.89 -7.59
CA ASP A 49 -25.08 -2.60 -8.29
C ASP A 49 -23.64 -2.16 -8.65
N VAL A 50 -22.62 -2.97 -8.39
CA VAL A 50 -21.22 -2.61 -8.62
C VAL A 50 -20.82 -2.86 -10.08
N ASP A 51 -20.49 -1.79 -10.82
CA ASP A 51 -19.88 -1.91 -12.15
C ASP A 51 -18.39 -2.28 -12.03
N VAL A 52 -18.11 -3.58 -11.89
CA VAL A 52 -16.76 -4.15 -11.85
C VAL A 52 -15.95 -3.78 -13.09
N GLY A 53 -16.59 -3.64 -14.26
CA GLY A 53 -15.93 -3.26 -15.50
C GLY A 53 -15.44 -1.81 -15.49
N HIS A 54 -16.19 -0.90 -14.88
CA HIS A 54 -15.73 0.47 -14.65
C HIS A 54 -14.59 0.54 -13.64
N LEU A 55 -14.71 -0.13 -12.48
CA LEU A 55 -13.66 -0.16 -11.46
C LEU A 55 -12.35 -0.76 -12.01
N THR A 56 -12.45 -1.82 -12.81
CA THR A 56 -11.30 -2.44 -13.49
C THR A 56 -10.60 -1.46 -14.42
N ARG A 57 -11.36 -0.65 -15.17
CA ARG A 57 -10.80 0.39 -16.06
C ARG A 57 -10.08 1.47 -15.27
N LEU A 58 -10.68 1.97 -14.18
CA LEU A 58 -10.03 2.96 -13.30
C LEU A 58 -8.67 2.46 -12.79
N MET A 59 -8.61 1.23 -12.26
CA MET A 59 -7.33 0.64 -11.84
C MET A 59 -6.33 0.44 -12.98
N ARG A 60 -6.81 0.08 -14.18
CA ARG A 60 -5.95 -0.16 -15.34
C ARG A 60 -5.34 1.15 -15.86
N ASP A 61 -6.10 2.24 -15.88
CA ASP A 61 -5.70 3.53 -16.42
C ASP A 61 -4.69 4.27 -15.51
N TYR A 62 -4.63 3.87 -14.24
CA TYR A 62 -3.57 4.28 -13.33
C TYR A 62 -2.24 3.57 -13.67
N ASP A 63 -1.22 4.34 -14.04
CA ASP A 63 0.14 3.84 -14.24
C ASP A 63 0.93 3.97 -12.93
N SER A 64 1.40 2.84 -12.41
CA SER A 64 1.97 2.75 -11.06
C SER A 64 3.22 3.61 -10.91
N SER A 65 3.24 4.42 -9.85
CA SER A 65 4.41 5.23 -9.47
C SER A 65 4.72 5.03 -7.98
N PRO A 66 5.88 4.44 -7.61
CA PRO A 66 6.23 4.23 -6.21
C PRO A 66 6.20 5.50 -5.34
N ARG A 67 6.45 6.67 -5.94
CA ARG A 67 6.39 7.96 -5.23
C ARG A 67 4.99 8.28 -4.70
N GLU A 68 3.96 7.76 -5.34
CA GLU A 68 2.56 8.09 -5.08
C GLU A 68 1.91 7.21 -4.01
N TRP A 69 2.27 5.92 -3.96
CA TRP A 69 1.67 4.93 -3.05
C TRP A 69 2.60 4.42 -1.94
N SER A 70 3.92 4.69 -1.98
CA SER A 70 4.89 4.15 -1.00
C SER A 70 4.58 4.50 0.45
N LYS A 71 3.87 5.61 0.72
CA LYS A 71 3.37 5.97 2.06
C LYS A 71 2.50 4.89 2.71
N PHE A 72 1.88 4.02 1.90
CA PHE A 72 1.07 2.88 2.35
C PHE A 72 1.80 1.54 2.29
N ALA A 73 3.00 1.45 1.71
CA ALA A 73 3.70 0.19 1.47
C ALA A 73 4.56 -0.24 2.66
N MET A 74 3.93 -0.54 3.79
CA MET A 74 4.63 -0.96 5.02
C MET A 74 4.82 -2.48 5.00
N GLY A 75 6.00 -2.95 4.57
CA GLY A 75 6.35 -4.38 4.53
C GLY A 75 6.89 -4.93 5.86
N ASP A 76 6.80 -6.25 6.03
CA ASP A 76 7.41 -6.99 7.15
C ASP A 76 7.84 -8.38 6.65
N GLU A 77 9.16 -8.57 6.49
CA GLU A 77 9.72 -9.81 5.95
C GLU A 77 9.50 -11.03 6.85
N SER A 78 9.22 -10.85 8.15
CA SER A 78 8.88 -11.95 9.04
C SER A 78 7.53 -12.59 8.65
N ARG A 79 6.64 -11.81 8.02
CA ARG A 79 5.30 -12.22 7.60
C ARG A 79 5.28 -12.66 6.13
N ALA A 80 4.19 -13.32 5.73
CA ALA A 80 3.95 -13.65 4.33
C ALA A 80 3.69 -12.40 3.49
N TYR A 81 2.84 -11.53 4.03
CA TYR A 81 2.52 -10.22 3.48
C TYR A 81 1.92 -9.33 4.59
N THR A 82 1.87 -8.02 4.34
CA THR A 82 1.15 -7.05 5.16
C THR A 82 -0.04 -6.49 4.39
N ARG A 83 -1.04 -5.95 5.10
CA ARG A 83 -2.25 -5.33 4.53
C ARG A 83 -2.35 -3.93 5.11
N ASN A 84 -2.27 -2.91 4.26
CA ASN A 84 -2.17 -1.51 4.67
C ASN A 84 -3.37 -0.73 4.12
N LEU A 85 -4.21 -0.21 5.01
CA LEU A 85 -5.41 0.52 4.62
C LEU A 85 -5.08 1.83 3.91
N VAL A 86 -5.72 2.05 2.76
CA VAL A 86 -5.65 3.29 1.98
C VAL A 86 -6.90 4.12 2.21
N ASP A 87 -8.08 3.52 2.02
CA ASP A 87 -9.39 4.17 2.18
C ASP A 87 -10.46 3.12 2.53
N GLU A 88 -11.35 3.44 3.47
CA GLU A 88 -12.53 2.63 3.84
C GLU A 88 -13.73 2.89 2.91
N GLY A 89 -13.48 3.59 1.79
CA GLY A 89 -14.50 4.00 0.84
C GLY A 89 -15.53 4.92 1.49
N ASN A 90 -16.77 4.58 1.18
CA ASN A 90 -18.03 5.13 1.67
C ASN A 90 -18.76 4.10 2.57
N GLY A 91 -18.02 3.14 3.14
CA GLY A 91 -18.57 1.97 3.84
C GLY A 91 -18.94 0.79 2.93
N LYS A 92 -18.80 0.91 1.60
CA LYS A 92 -18.98 -0.17 0.61
C LYS A 92 -17.69 -0.84 0.16
N SER A 93 -16.52 -0.43 0.64
CA SER A 93 -15.28 -1.07 0.22
C SER A 93 -14.13 -0.91 1.20
N ASN A 94 -13.15 -1.82 1.12
CA ASN A 94 -11.82 -1.60 1.68
C ASN A 94 -10.81 -1.55 0.53
N LEU A 95 -10.06 -0.45 0.45
CA LEU A 95 -8.93 -0.30 -0.46
C LEU A 95 -7.63 -0.48 0.34
N LEU A 96 -6.83 -1.46 -0.04
CA LEU A 96 -5.63 -1.87 0.70
C LEU A 96 -4.41 -1.92 -0.23
N VAL A 97 -3.25 -1.49 0.24
CA VAL A 97 -1.95 -1.84 -0.34
C VAL A 97 -1.39 -3.05 0.40
N LEU A 98 -1.15 -4.14 -0.31
CA LEU A 98 -0.51 -5.34 0.22
C LEU A 98 0.97 -5.37 -0.20
N VAL A 99 1.85 -5.68 0.76
CA VAL A 99 3.28 -5.86 0.50
C VAL A 99 3.65 -7.32 0.74
N TRP A 100 4.14 -7.99 -0.29
CA TRP A 100 4.38 -9.43 -0.34
C TRP A 100 5.86 -9.75 -0.18
N SER A 101 6.20 -10.48 0.86
CA SER A 101 7.58 -10.90 1.12
C SER A 101 8.07 -11.87 0.05
N PRO A 102 9.37 -11.83 -0.31
CA PRO A 102 9.96 -12.74 -1.29
C PRO A 102 9.69 -14.21 -0.96
N GLY A 103 9.32 -15.01 -1.97
CA GLY A 103 9.09 -16.45 -1.84
C GLY A 103 7.88 -16.87 -1.00
N LYS A 104 7.03 -15.94 -0.57
CA LYS A 104 5.86 -16.22 0.30
C LYS A 104 4.54 -15.96 -0.41
N GLY A 105 3.45 -16.46 0.17
CA GLY A 105 2.11 -16.28 -0.38
C GLY A 105 1.02 -16.44 0.65
N SER A 106 -0.21 -16.15 0.23
CA SER A 106 -1.41 -16.35 1.03
C SER A 106 -1.71 -17.85 1.20
N PRO A 107 -2.55 -18.22 2.18
CA PRO A 107 -3.30 -19.47 2.08
C PRO A 107 -4.24 -19.44 0.86
N ILE A 108 -4.80 -20.61 0.51
CA ILE A 108 -5.95 -20.67 -0.40
C ILE A 108 -7.15 -20.11 0.36
N HIS A 109 -7.88 -19.14 -0.21
CA HIS A 109 -8.97 -18.45 0.49
C HIS A 109 -10.11 -18.02 -0.43
N ASP A 110 -11.28 -17.81 0.19
CA ASP A 110 -12.46 -17.19 -0.42
C ASP A 110 -12.54 -15.68 -0.12
N HIS A 111 -13.55 -15.02 -0.70
CA HIS A 111 -13.77 -13.58 -0.60
C HIS A 111 -15.05 -13.19 0.16
N GLY A 112 -15.74 -14.15 0.78
CA GLY A 112 -16.93 -13.89 1.59
C GLY A 112 -18.03 -13.19 0.79
N ASN A 113 -18.25 -13.61 -0.46
CA ASN A 113 -19.21 -13.03 -1.40
C ASN A 113 -18.95 -11.53 -1.68
N ALA A 114 -17.67 -11.16 -1.80
CA ALA A 114 -17.23 -9.83 -2.23
C ALA A 114 -16.50 -9.89 -3.57
N HIS A 115 -16.61 -8.83 -4.35
CA HIS A 115 -15.73 -8.58 -5.49
C HIS A 115 -14.33 -8.20 -5.00
N CYS A 116 -13.30 -8.76 -5.62
CA CYS A 116 -11.90 -8.45 -5.39
C CYS A 116 -11.23 -8.03 -6.69
N LEU A 117 -10.78 -6.78 -6.76
CA LEU A 117 -9.88 -6.31 -7.80
C LEU A 117 -8.47 -6.20 -7.23
N MET A 118 -7.50 -6.79 -7.93
CA MET A 118 -6.08 -6.77 -7.57
C MET A 118 -5.28 -6.14 -8.70
N LYS A 119 -4.69 -4.96 -8.47
CA LYS A 119 -3.72 -4.34 -9.37
C LYS A 119 -2.30 -4.57 -8.86
N ILE A 120 -1.38 -4.99 -9.71
CA ILE A 120 0.03 -5.06 -9.37
C ILE A 120 0.65 -3.66 -9.45
N LEU A 121 1.15 -3.16 -8.32
CA LEU A 121 1.82 -1.86 -8.22
C LEU A 121 3.34 -1.97 -8.40
N HIS A 122 3.94 -3.07 -7.98
CA HIS A 122 5.36 -3.33 -8.15
C HIS A 122 5.67 -4.82 -8.16
N GLY A 123 6.60 -5.25 -9.00
CA GLY A 123 7.02 -6.65 -9.11
C GLY A 123 5.95 -7.51 -9.77
N ASP A 124 5.95 -8.80 -9.46
CA ASP A 124 5.06 -9.80 -10.06
C ASP A 124 4.41 -10.66 -8.97
N LEU A 125 3.15 -11.06 -9.18
CA LEU A 125 2.46 -12.01 -8.31
C LEU A 125 1.89 -13.18 -9.13
N THR A 126 1.99 -14.39 -8.59
CA THR A 126 1.36 -15.58 -9.17
C THR A 126 0.04 -15.83 -8.48
N GLU A 127 -1.04 -15.92 -9.26
CA GLU A 127 -2.36 -16.34 -8.81
C GLU A 127 -2.60 -17.79 -9.25
N THR A 128 -2.81 -18.68 -8.28
CA THR A 128 -3.30 -20.05 -8.52
C THR A 128 -4.77 -20.13 -8.08
N ARG A 129 -5.67 -20.48 -8.99
CA ARG A 129 -7.12 -20.66 -8.72
C ARG A 129 -7.47 -22.13 -8.57
N TYR A 130 -8.44 -22.42 -7.71
CA TYR A 130 -8.91 -23.75 -7.40
C TYR A 130 -10.44 -23.81 -7.42
N ASP A 131 -10.97 -24.98 -7.75
CA ASP A 131 -12.41 -25.26 -7.58
C ASP A 131 -12.76 -25.21 -6.09
N PHE A 132 -13.98 -24.79 -5.76
CA PHE A 132 -14.50 -24.99 -4.42
C PHE A 132 -14.54 -26.49 -4.10
N PRO A 133 -14.16 -26.90 -2.87
CA PRO A 133 -14.26 -28.30 -2.49
C PRO A 133 -15.73 -28.75 -2.50
N GLU A 134 -16.02 -29.81 -3.26
CA GLU A 134 -17.35 -30.40 -3.37
C GLU A 134 -17.54 -31.56 -2.39
N GLY A 135 -18.65 -31.52 -1.64
CA GLY A 135 -19.03 -32.58 -0.69
C GLY A 135 -18.20 -32.60 0.59
N GLU A 136 -18.46 -33.61 1.43
CA GLU A 136 -17.83 -33.76 2.76
C GLU A 136 -16.56 -34.64 2.74
N THR A 137 -16.15 -35.12 1.56
CA THR A 137 -15.00 -36.04 1.45
C THR A 137 -13.71 -35.25 1.30
N GLU A 138 -12.74 -35.51 2.17
CA GLU A 138 -11.41 -34.90 2.10
C GLU A 138 -10.68 -35.34 0.83
N LYS A 139 -10.29 -34.38 0.00
CA LYS A 139 -9.55 -34.60 -1.23
C LYS A 139 -8.68 -33.38 -1.57
N PRO A 140 -7.59 -33.56 -2.31
CA PRO A 140 -6.78 -32.42 -2.75
C PRO A 140 -7.59 -31.41 -3.55
N MET A 141 -7.31 -30.12 -3.31
CA MET A 141 -7.91 -29.00 -4.05
C MET A 141 -7.51 -29.07 -5.52
N LYS A 142 -8.49 -28.97 -6.43
CA LYS A 142 -8.25 -29.04 -7.87
C LYS A 142 -7.89 -27.66 -8.43
N VAL A 143 -6.70 -27.54 -9.01
CA VAL A 143 -6.25 -26.32 -9.70
C VAL A 143 -7.06 -26.12 -10.98
N ILE A 144 -7.61 -24.92 -11.14
CA ILE A 144 -8.30 -24.46 -12.37
C ILE A 144 -7.31 -23.76 -13.29
N SER A 145 -6.47 -22.88 -12.73
CA SER A 145 -5.52 -22.08 -13.50
C SER A 145 -4.39 -21.56 -12.63
N GLU A 146 -3.26 -21.29 -13.26
CA GLU A 146 -2.16 -20.54 -12.66
C GLU A 146 -1.72 -19.44 -13.63
N LYS A 147 -1.59 -18.21 -13.14
CA LYS A 147 -1.19 -17.06 -13.96
C LYS A 147 -0.27 -16.14 -13.17
N VAL A 148 0.80 -15.68 -13.81
CA VAL A 148 1.64 -14.59 -13.32
C VAL A 148 1.04 -13.27 -13.80
N HIS A 149 0.72 -12.38 -12.86
CA HIS A 149 0.30 -11.01 -13.14
C HIS A 149 1.49 -10.07 -12.98
N LYS A 150 1.74 -9.26 -14.01
CA LYS A 150 2.87 -8.32 -14.10
C LYS A 150 2.50 -6.94 -13.57
N GLU A 151 3.50 -6.11 -13.31
CA GLU A 151 3.31 -4.70 -12.96
C GLU A 151 2.29 -4.01 -13.88
N ASN A 152 1.41 -3.20 -13.27
CA ASN A 152 0.25 -2.55 -13.87
C ASN A 152 -0.93 -3.44 -14.31
N GLU A 153 -0.78 -4.77 -14.36
CA GLU A 153 -1.91 -5.65 -14.65
C GLU A 153 -2.96 -5.63 -13.53
N VAL A 154 -4.22 -5.84 -13.92
CA VAL A 154 -5.38 -5.90 -13.02
C VAL A 154 -6.04 -7.27 -13.17
N ALA A 155 -6.22 -7.96 -12.06
CA ALA A 155 -6.94 -9.22 -11.93
C ALA A 155 -8.26 -9.01 -11.18
N TYR A 156 -9.24 -9.88 -11.48
CA TYR A 156 -10.53 -9.90 -10.81
C TYR A 156 -10.81 -11.29 -10.22
N MET A 157 -11.32 -11.32 -9.00
CA MET A 157 -11.74 -12.54 -8.31
C MET A 157 -13.04 -12.31 -7.55
N ALA A 158 -13.87 -13.34 -7.51
CA ALA A 158 -15.07 -13.46 -6.67
C ALA A 158 -15.36 -14.95 -6.45
N ASP A 159 -16.22 -15.28 -5.49
CA ASP A 159 -16.47 -16.67 -5.10
C ASP A 159 -17.12 -17.50 -6.24
N GLU A 160 -17.81 -16.88 -7.20
CA GLU A 160 -18.33 -17.62 -8.36
C GLU A 160 -17.21 -18.14 -9.28
N LEU A 161 -15.99 -17.61 -9.13
CA LEU A 161 -14.81 -18.00 -9.91
C LEU A 161 -13.91 -19.03 -9.19
N GLY A 162 -14.32 -19.49 -8.01
CA GLY A 162 -13.56 -20.43 -7.18
C GLY A 162 -12.88 -19.77 -5.98
N VAL A 163 -11.79 -20.38 -5.52
CA VAL A 163 -10.91 -19.85 -4.47
C VAL A 163 -9.50 -19.69 -5.02
N HIS A 164 -8.67 -18.87 -4.38
CA HIS A 164 -7.32 -18.66 -4.91
C HIS A 164 -6.23 -18.55 -3.85
N ARG A 165 -4.99 -18.70 -4.32
CA ARG A 165 -3.77 -18.37 -3.61
C ARG A 165 -3.00 -17.36 -4.44
N VAL A 166 -2.50 -16.32 -3.78
CA VAL A 166 -1.60 -15.33 -4.38
C VAL A 166 -0.23 -15.47 -3.74
N SER A 167 0.83 -15.58 -4.54
CA SER A 167 2.20 -15.72 -4.06
C SER A 167 3.18 -14.84 -4.81
N ASN A 168 4.16 -14.33 -4.08
CA ASN A 168 5.36 -13.73 -4.65
C ASN A 168 6.42 -14.82 -4.80
N GLN A 169 6.61 -15.30 -6.03
CA GLN A 169 7.65 -16.28 -6.36
C GLN A 169 9.00 -15.63 -6.68
N GLY A 170 9.08 -14.30 -6.66
CA GLY A 170 10.29 -13.53 -6.90
C GLY A 170 11.21 -13.45 -5.68
N SER A 171 12.42 -12.95 -5.91
CA SER A 171 13.44 -12.72 -4.88
C SER A 171 13.36 -11.34 -4.21
N GLY A 172 12.54 -10.43 -4.75
CA GLY A 172 12.30 -9.09 -4.19
C GLY A 172 10.87 -8.95 -3.68
N PHE A 173 10.57 -7.86 -2.97
CA PHE A 173 9.20 -7.55 -2.57
C PHE A 173 8.32 -7.27 -3.78
N ALA A 174 7.05 -7.68 -3.70
CA ALA A 174 6.01 -7.28 -4.63
C ALA A 174 4.93 -6.47 -3.89
N VAL A 175 4.25 -5.59 -4.61
CA VAL A 175 3.22 -4.71 -4.04
C VAL A 175 1.98 -4.75 -4.91
N SER A 176 0.81 -4.89 -4.29
CA SER A 176 -0.48 -4.87 -4.99
C SER A 176 -1.49 -3.96 -4.29
N LEU A 177 -2.38 -3.37 -5.09
CA LEU A 177 -3.56 -2.64 -4.64
C LEU A 177 -4.76 -3.59 -4.72
N HIS A 178 -5.49 -3.73 -3.61
CA HIS A 178 -6.68 -4.57 -3.52
C HIS A 178 -7.90 -3.72 -3.18
N LEU A 179 -8.95 -3.83 -3.98
CA LEU A 179 -10.28 -3.30 -3.67
C LEU A 179 -11.23 -4.47 -3.39
N TYR A 180 -11.78 -4.51 -2.18
CA TYR A 180 -12.83 -5.44 -1.80
C TYR A 180 -14.16 -4.70 -1.70
N THR A 181 -15.21 -5.15 -2.38
CA THR A 181 -16.54 -4.54 -2.30
C THR A 181 -17.66 -5.58 -2.48
N PRO A 182 -18.65 -5.64 -1.57
CA PRO A 182 -18.67 -5.03 -0.23
C PRO A 182 -17.52 -5.52 0.67
N PRO A 183 -17.19 -4.84 1.80
CA PRO A 183 -16.08 -5.23 2.67
C PRO A 183 -16.47 -6.38 3.60
N ASN A 184 -17.03 -7.46 3.04
CA ASN A 184 -17.61 -8.58 3.80
C ASN A 184 -16.55 -9.31 4.62
N VAL A 185 -15.36 -9.54 4.05
CA VAL A 185 -14.26 -10.19 4.78
C VAL A 185 -13.86 -9.41 6.02
N ALA A 186 -13.91 -8.06 5.95
CA ALA A 186 -13.61 -7.23 7.11
C ALA A 186 -14.63 -7.39 8.25
N LYS A 187 -15.90 -7.61 7.89
CA LYS A 187 -17.00 -7.71 8.86
C LYS A 187 -17.24 -9.13 9.36
N GLY A 188 -17.10 -10.12 8.48
CA GLY A 188 -17.51 -11.51 8.69
C GLY A 188 -16.38 -12.54 8.57
N GLY A 189 -15.17 -12.13 8.19
CA GLY A 189 -14.06 -13.03 7.94
C GLY A 189 -14.16 -13.75 6.58
N CYS A 190 -13.23 -14.66 6.35
CA CYS A 190 -13.18 -15.52 5.16
C CYS A 190 -12.86 -16.96 5.59
N HIS A 191 -12.91 -17.89 4.64
CA HIS A 191 -12.39 -19.24 4.84
C HIS A 191 -11.03 -19.38 4.18
N ILE A 192 -10.15 -20.11 4.87
CA ILE A 192 -8.92 -20.64 4.29
C ILE A 192 -9.09 -22.15 4.08
N PHE A 193 -8.44 -22.67 3.04
CA PHE A 193 -8.57 -24.04 2.59
C PHE A 193 -7.22 -24.75 2.63
N ASN A 194 -7.21 -25.96 3.19
CA ASN A 194 -6.05 -26.84 3.12
C ASN A 194 -5.94 -27.46 1.72
N VAL A 195 -4.76 -27.36 1.11
CA VAL A 195 -4.55 -27.81 -0.27
C VAL A 195 -4.68 -29.33 -0.47
N ASP A 196 -4.32 -30.13 0.53
CA ASP A 196 -4.27 -31.60 0.41
C ASP A 196 -5.61 -32.26 0.72
N THR A 197 -6.43 -31.60 1.54
CA THR A 197 -7.67 -32.19 2.09
C THR A 197 -8.93 -31.45 1.68
N GLY A 198 -8.82 -30.19 1.20
CA GLY A 198 -9.96 -29.33 0.91
C GLY A 198 -10.70 -28.85 2.16
N LYS A 199 -10.25 -29.23 3.36
CA LYS A 199 -10.83 -28.75 4.62
C LYS A 199 -10.77 -27.23 4.70
N LYS A 200 -11.90 -26.63 5.02
CA LYS A 200 -12.02 -25.19 5.27
C LYS A 200 -11.95 -24.88 6.77
N SER A 201 -11.33 -23.76 7.10
CA SER A 201 -11.37 -23.16 8.45
C SER A 201 -11.70 -21.68 8.32
N HIS A 202 -12.61 -21.20 9.16
CA HIS A 202 -12.98 -19.79 9.22
C HIS A 202 -11.87 -18.99 9.91
N THR A 203 -11.54 -17.83 9.35
CA THR A 203 -10.60 -16.87 9.92
C THR A 203 -11.24 -15.48 9.93
N THR A 204 -10.97 -14.72 10.99
CA THR A 204 -11.50 -13.36 11.12
C THR A 204 -10.48 -12.33 10.66
N GLU A 205 -10.95 -11.16 10.23
CA GLU A 205 -10.05 -10.10 9.78
C GLU A 205 -8.99 -9.72 10.84
N ARG A 206 -9.29 -9.83 12.14
CA ARG A 206 -8.32 -9.58 13.22
C ARG A 206 -7.10 -10.50 13.21
N ASP A 207 -7.20 -11.66 12.57
CA ASP A 207 -6.08 -12.58 12.39
C ASP A 207 -5.26 -12.23 11.12
N VAL A 208 -5.79 -11.39 10.24
CA VAL A 208 -5.23 -11.01 8.93
C VAL A 208 -4.85 -9.52 8.83
N TYR A 209 -5.40 -8.66 9.70
CA TYR A 209 -5.34 -7.20 9.68
C TYR A 209 -4.78 -6.66 11.00
N PHE A 210 -3.69 -5.89 10.90
CA PHE A 210 -3.18 -5.09 12.01
C PHE A 210 -3.18 -3.63 11.57
N PRO A 211 -3.89 -2.73 12.26
CA PRO A 211 -3.88 -1.33 11.92
C PRO A 211 -2.52 -0.71 12.28
N PHE A 212 -1.93 0.00 11.31
CA PHE A 212 -0.74 0.85 11.45
C PHE A 212 0.54 0.10 11.84
N CYS A 213 1.21 -0.48 10.84
CA CYS A 213 2.67 -0.61 10.93
C CYS A 213 3.28 0.80 10.94
N ILE A 214 4.14 1.08 11.92
CA ILE A 214 4.89 2.32 12.02
C ILE A 214 5.71 2.48 10.72
N PRO A 215 5.81 3.69 10.12
CA PRO A 215 6.56 3.89 8.88
C PRO A 215 7.99 3.39 9.02
N TRP A 216 8.36 2.38 8.23
CA TRP A 216 9.76 2.08 7.95
C TRP A 216 10.31 3.17 7.02
N ALA A 217 11.53 3.63 7.27
CA ALA A 217 12.19 4.63 6.44
C ALA A 217 12.32 4.15 4.98
N PRO A 218 12.20 5.02 3.97
CA PRO A 218 12.02 4.62 2.58
C PRO A 218 13.29 3.95 2.03
N MET A 219 13.27 2.62 1.90
CA MET A 219 14.29 1.85 1.18
C MET A 219 13.92 1.72 -0.30
N MET A 220 13.62 2.84 -0.96
CA MET A 220 13.41 2.90 -2.43
C MET A 220 14.00 4.16 -3.09
N ALA A 221 14.90 4.87 -2.41
CA ALA A 221 15.56 6.04 -2.97
C ALA A 221 17.08 5.87 -2.94
N GLU A 222 17.64 4.89 -3.66
CA GLU A 222 19.06 4.90 -4.03
C GLU A 222 19.38 3.91 -5.17
N HIS A 223 18.90 4.22 -6.38
CA HIS A 223 19.70 3.96 -7.56
C HIS A 223 20.20 5.31 -8.07
N SER A 224 21.38 5.70 -7.57
CA SER A 224 22.16 6.77 -8.18
C SER A 224 22.47 6.39 -9.63
N PRO A 225 22.43 7.33 -10.59
CA PRO A 225 22.96 7.07 -11.92
C PRO A 225 24.44 6.71 -11.79
N VAL A 226 24.86 5.62 -12.42
CA VAL A 226 26.27 5.27 -12.58
C VAL A 226 26.97 6.49 -13.18
N GLU A 227 27.86 7.14 -12.41
CA GLU A 227 28.77 8.16 -12.95
C GLU A 227 29.56 7.51 -14.08
N SER A 228 29.37 8.01 -15.32
CA SER A 228 30.21 7.59 -16.44
C SER A 228 31.69 7.85 -16.11
N ASP A 229 32.59 6.97 -16.58
CA ASP A 229 34.04 7.02 -16.31
C ASP A 229 34.67 8.40 -16.58
N SER A 230 34.06 9.20 -17.47
CA SER A 230 34.49 10.56 -17.79
C SER A 230 34.41 11.56 -16.62
N VAL A 231 33.51 11.36 -15.65
CA VAL A 231 33.32 12.26 -14.50
C VAL A 231 34.30 11.91 -13.38
N ARG A 232 34.60 10.61 -13.21
CA ARG A 232 35.58 10.10 -12.25
C ARG A 232 37.00 10.58 -12.57
N GLU A 233 37.35 10.69 -13.85
CA GLU A 233 38.67 11.13 -14.29
C GLU A 233 38.88 12.64 -14.06
N ARG A 234 37.85 13.47 -14.27
CA ARG A 234 37.89 14.91 -13.96
C ARG A 234 38.04 15.17 -12.46
N ARG A 235 37.40 14.35 -11.62
CA ARG A 235 37.48 14.48 -10.15
C ARG A 235 38.86 14.08 -9.60
N ASN A 236 39.52 13.11 -10.22
CA ASN A 236 40.87 12.71 -9.83
C ASN A 236 41.94 13.72 -10.26
N ARG A 237 41.77 14.38 -11.41
CA ARG A 237 42.68 15.45 -11.87
C ARG A 237 42.63 16.71 -11.00
N ALA A 238 41.51 16.98 -10.35
CA ALA A 238 41.37 18.07 -9.38
C ALA A 238 41.98 17.75 -8.00
N LYS A 239 42.26 16.47 -7.69
CA LYS A 239 42.88 16.04 -6.43
C LYS A 239 44.40 15.86 -6.50
N SER A 240 44.99 15.81 -7.69
CA SER A 240 46.44 15.68 -7.90
C SER A 240 47.11 17.02 -8.22
N GLY A 241 46.76 18.09 -7.50
CA GLY A 241 47.32 19.42 -7.72
C GLY A 241 48.84 19.47 -7.53
N GLU A 242 49.59 19.17 -8.60
CA GLU A 242 50.95 19.64 -8.81
C GLU A 242 50.88 21.16 -9.01
N PHE A 243 51.10 21.90 -7.94
CA PHE A 243 51.23 23.34 -7.97
C PHE A 243 52.72 23.68 -8.10
N SER A 244 53.13 24.04 -9.32
CA SER A 244 54.46 24.60 -9.58
C SER A 244 54.53 26.00 -8.96
N GLN A 245 55.57 26.21 -8.14
CA GLN A 245 55.85 27.46 -7.44
C GLN A 245 56.14 28.61 -8.43
N ASN A 246 55.45 29.74 -8.24
CA ASN A 246 56.05 31.07 -8.39
C ASN A 246 55.28 32.04 -7.50
N GLY A 247 56.03 32.75 -6.64
CA GLY A 247 55.51 33.48 -5.50
C GLY A 247 54.88 34.83 -5.84
N ASN A 248 54.11 35.35 -4.88
CA ASN A 248 54.34 36.68 -4.32
C ASN A 248 53.61 36.81 -2.98
N GLU A 249 54.20 37.61 -2.10
CA GLU A 249 53.85 37.82 -0.69
C GLU A 249 52.50 38.54 -0.48
N GLY A 250 51.86 38.34 0.69
CA GLY A 250 50.85 39.30 1.15
C GLY A 250 49.79 38.80 2.14
N HIS A 251 50.11 38.92 3.44
CA HIS A 251 49.21 39.30 4.54
C HIS A 251 48.31 38.25 5.26
N SER A 252 48.62 38.20 6.56
CA SER A 252 48.02 37.55 7.73
C SER A 252 46.55 37.91 8.02
N ALA A 253 45.77 36.93 8.50
CA ALA A 253 44.89 37.09 9.66
C ALA A 253 44.47 35.72 10.25
N LEU A 254 44.95 35.44 11.46
CA LEU A 254 44.50 34.37 12.36
C LEU A 254 43.21 34.81 13.07
N LEU A 255 42.17 33.96 13.06
CA LEU A 255 41.15 33.97 14.11
C LEU A 255 40.95 32.56 14.66
N ARG A 256 41.39 32.36 15.91
CA ARG A 256 40.90 31.33 16.83
C ARG A 256 39.65 31.88 17.53
N VAL A 257 38.58 31.10 17.60
CA VAL A 257 37.55 31.28 18.63
C VAL A 257 37.32 29.96 19.36
N VAL A 258 37.08 30.13 20.65
CA VAL A 258 37.23 29.20 21.77
C VAL A 258 36.01 28.29 21.92
N SER A 259 36.26 27.09 22.42
CA SER A 259 35.28 26.10 22.88
C SER A 259 34.70 26.49 24.24
N SER A 260 33.38 26.38 24.40
CA SER A 260 32.77 26.29 25.74
C SER A 260 31.62 25.29 25.74
N ASN A 261 31.85 24.23 26.50
CA ASN A 261 30.96 23.12 26.80
C ASN A 261 30.28 23.43 28.14
N SER A 262 28.96 23.30 28.26
CA SER A 262 28.28 23.26 29.58
C SER A 262 27.25 22.14 29.62
N ARG A 263 27.53 21.17 30.50
CA ARG A 263 26.62 20.13 30.96
C ARG A 263 25.60 20.73 31.93
N ALA A 264 24.35 20.29 31.84
CA ALA A 264 23.45 20.23 32.99
C ALA A 264 22.95 18.79 33.13
N LYS A 265 23.30 18.17 34.27
CA LYS A 265 22.70 16.94 34.79
C LYS A 265 21.62 17.34 35.80
N THR A 266 20.48 16.68 35.77
CA THR A 266 19.65 16.46 36.96
C THR A 266 19.20 15.01 36.97
N ASP A 267 19.32 14.44 38.16
CA ASP A 267 19.27 13.03 38.50
C ASP A 267 17.98 12.74 39.32
N MET A 268 17.55 11.47 39.28
CA MET A 268 16.78 10.74 40.32
C MET A 268 15.25 10.94 40.44
N ALA A 269 14.47 9.88 40.17
CA ALA A 269 14.01 8.92 41.20
C ALA A 269 12.81 8.06 40.72
N ALA A 270 12.86 6.77 41.00
CA ALA A 270 11.76 5.79 41.01
C ALA A 270 11.73 5.12 42.41
N PRO A 271 10.89 4.12 42.75
CA PRO A 271 9.53 3.75 42.33
C PRO A 271 8.58 3.60 43.56
N LEU A 272 7.28 3.33 43.36
CA LEU A 272 6.39 2.85 44.44
C LEU A 272 5.45 1.73 43.98
N LYS A 273 5.32 0.73 44.86
CA LYS A 273 4.71 -0.59 44.69
C LYS A 273 3.20 -0.61 44.99
N SER A 274 2.57 -1.63 44.40
CA SER A 274 1.38 -2.43 44.76
C SER A 274 0.62 -2.16 46.08
N LEU A 275 -0.71 -2.29 45.98
CA LEU A 275 -1.73 -2.92 46.86
C LEU A 275 -3.04 -2.84 46.04
N GLY A 276 -4.04 -3.73 46.03
CA GLY A 276 -4.43 -4.91 46.78
C GLY A 276 -5.91 -5.20 46.42
N GLU A 277 -6.32 -6.45 46.61
CA GLU A 277 -7.54 -7.19 46.22
C GLU A 277 -8.94 -6.58 46.48
N GLY A 278 -9.96 -7.15 45.81
CA GLY A 278 -11.39 -7.05 46.18
C GLY A 278 -12.32 -7.89 45.30
N ASP A 279 -13.02 -8.83 45.93
CA ASP A 279 -13.84 -9.94 45.43
C ASP A 279 -15.08 -9.66 44.56
N GLY A 280 -15.41 -10.63 43.69
CA GLY A 280 -16.65 -11.42 43.74
C GLY A 280 -17.96 -10.88 43.13
N CYS A 281 -18.46 -11.55 42.08
CA CYS A 281 -19.83 -12.10 42.08
C CYS A 281 -20.12 -13.00 40.87
N GLN A 282 -20.77 -14.12 41.16
CA GLN A 282 -21.29 -15.16 40.25
C GLN A 282 -22.46 -14.64 39.40
N GLY A 283 -22.71 -15.25 38.23
CA GLY A 283 -24.00 -15.04 37.55
C GLY A 283 -24.16 -15.59 36.14
N LEU A 284 -24.67 -16.82 36.06
CA LEU A 284 -25.59 -17.36 35.06
C LEU A 284 -25.18 -17.58 33.59
N ILE A 285 -25.04 -18.88 33.31
CA ILE A 285 -25.25 -19.57 32.05
C ILE A 285 -26.73 -19.45 31.63
N MET A 286 -27.01 -19.05 30.38
CA MET A 286 -28.27 -19.36 29.70
C MET A 286 -28.00 -19.78 28.26
N ARG A 287 -28.24 -21.07 28.01
CA ARG A 287 -28.38 -21.68 26.68
C ARG A 287 -29.76 -21.32 26.13
N GLN A 288 -29.86 -20.72 24.94
CA GLN A 288 -31.09 -20.80 24.16
C GLN A 288 -30.98 -21.94 23.15
N LYS A 289 -31.82 -22.95 23.36
CA LYS A 289 -32.11 -24.01 22.40
C LYS A 289 -33.04 -23.47 21.32
N LYS A 290 -32.67 -23.81 20.08
CA LYS A 290 -33.46 -23.73 18.85
C LYS A 290 -34.67 -24.68 18.96
N SER A 291 -35.87 -24.19 18.67
CA SER A 291 -37.05 -25.01 18.39
C SER A 291 -37.34 -24.96 16.89
N THR A 292 -37.17 -26.07 16.19
CA THR A 292 -37.80 -26.34 14.90
C THR A 292 -38.33 -27.75 14.98
N GLU A 293 -39.65 -27.86 15.06
CA GLU A 293 -40.40 -29.10 15.09
C GLU A 293 -40.93 -29.35 13.67
N GLU A 294 -40.59 -30.52 13.15
CA GLU A 294 -41.02 -31.08 11.88
C GLU A 294 -42.16 -32.04 12.18
N LYS A 295 -43.35 -31.83 11.58
CA LYS A 295 -44.32 -32.90 11.33
C LYS A 295 -45.02 -32.68 10.00
N ARG A 296 -44.64 -33.51 9.03
CA ARG A 296 -45.46 -33.95 7.90
C ARG A 296 -46.46 -34.99 8.42
N GLU A 297 -47.74 -34.74 8.20
CA GLU A 297 -48.76 -35.76 7.98
C GLU A 297 -49.66 -35.23 6.85
N GLU A 298 -49.55 -35.86 5.68
CA GLU A 298 -50.61 -36.18 4.70
C GLU A 298 -49.97 -36.80 3.44
#